data_AF-A0A1H9AF38-F1
#
_entry.id   AF-A0A1H9AF38-F1
#
_cell.length_a   1.000
_cell.length_b   1.000
_cell.length_c   1.000
_cell.angle_alpha   90.00
_cell.angle_beta   90.00
_cell.angle_gamma   90.00
#
_symmetry.space_group_name_H-M   'P 1'
#
loop_
_entity.id
_entity.type
_entity.pdbx_description
1 polymer ?
#
loop_
_entity_poly.entity_id
_entity_poly.type
_entity_poly.pdbx_seq_one_letter_code
_entity_poly.pdbx_strand_id
1 'polypeptide(L)'
;MGRDENVIIFRNTEKMCNENSRLKESIRKARNGQKLILAGEPLPSFNRSRYTDRVSLTVSKKRTLEAAAAYKNMRVAVHNFASATNPGGGVTKGSTAQEECLCRCSALYEMLNTKEMWDGFYNPHRAASDPVHNDDIIYTPGVVVFKTDTSAPVTMPESEWYEVDVITCAAPNLRDNPSNPYNQNDGMRKVKISDNELLEIHEKRLRRILDVAAYNDEEVVVLGAFGCGAFQNKPEVVARAAANVIGDYLNAFRIIEFAVYCSPRDLRNYDVFKRVIH
;
A
#
# COMPACT_ATOMS: atom_id res chain seq x y z
N MET A 1 15.40 14.02 6.83
CA MET A 1 14.36 14.48 7.77
C MET A 1 14.39 13.63 9.03
N GLY A 2 14.30 14.29 10.17
CA GLY A 2 14.23 13.65 11.48
C GLY A 2 12.82 13.15 11.82
N ARG A 3 12.71 12.34 12.89
CA ARG A 3 11.41 11.82 13.35
C ARG A 3 10.46 12.95 13.79
N ASP A 4 10.97 13.96 14.48
CA ASP A 4 10.15 15.07 14.99
C ASP A 4 9.54 15.89 13.84
N GLU A 5 10.30 16.13 12.78
CA GLU A 5 9.81 16.79 11.57
C GLU A 5 8.70 15.98 10.91
N ASN A 6 8.84 14.65 10.81
CA ASN A 6 7.80 13.78 10.28
C ASN A 6 6.51 13.84 11.11
N VAL A 7 6.62 13.91 12.45
CA VAL A 7 5.47 14.06 13.35
C VAL A 7 4.78 15.41 13.12
N ILE A 8 5.54 16.49 12.97
CA ILE A 8 5.01 17.82 12.69
C ILE A 8 4.25 17.83 11.34
N ILE A 9 4.84 17.25 10.28
CA ILE A 9 4.19 17.13 8.98
C ILE A 9 2.88 16.36 9.09
N PHE A 10 2.89 15.24 9.82
CA PHE A 10 1.70 14.41 9.99
C PHE A 10 0.60 15.13 10.79
N ARG A 11 0.93 15.81 11.89
CA ARG A 11 -0.04 16.63 12.64
C ARG A 11 -0.66 17.72 11.77
N ASN A 12 0.13 18.32 10.88
CA ASN A 12 -0.41 19.25 9.91
C ASN A 12 -1.35 18.56 8.90
N THR A 13 -1.06 17.33 8.48
CA THR A 13 -1.97 16.51 7.66
C THR A 13 -3.30 16.27 8.38
N GLU A 14 -3.27 15.82 9.64
CA GLU A 14 -4.48 15.63 10.47
C GLU A 14 -5.27 16.93 10.62
N LYS A 15 -4.58 18.05 10.90
CA LYS A 15 -5.23 19.37 10.99
C LYS A 15 -5.95 19.72 9.69
N MET A 16 -5.30 19.55 8.54
CA MET A 16 -5.91 19.82 7.24
C MET A 16 -7.13 18.95 6.98
N CYS A 17 -7.06 17.64 7.27
CA CYS A 17 -8.20 16.73 7.12
C CYS A 17 -9.40 17.13 7.99
N ASN A 18 -9.16 17.73 9.15
CA ASN A 18 -10.21 18.14 10.09
C ASN A 18 -10.82 19.53 9.78
N GLU A 19 -10.05 20.42 9.16
CA GLU A 19 -10.43 21.82 8.92
C GLU A 19 -10.85 22.11 7.48
N ASN A 20 -10.25 21.47 6.48
CA ASN A 20 -10.57 21.73 5.06
C ASN A 20 -11.86 21.01 4.63
N SER A 21 -12.84 21.77 4.14
CA SER A 21 -14.17 21.27 3.78
C SER A 21 -14.14 20.19 2.69
N ARG A 22 -13.26 20.34 1.68
CA ARG A 22 -13.11 19.37 0.58
C ARG A 22 -12.54 18.05 1.08
N LEU A 23 -11.53 18.08 1.96
CA LEU A 23 -10.97 16.87 2.57
C LEU A 23 -12.00 16.16 3.46
N LYS A 24 -12.75 16.90 4.29
CA LYS A 24 -13.82 16.32 5.13
C LYS A 24 -14.89 15.63 4.31
N GLU A 25 -15.29 16.24 3.20
CA GLU A 25 -16.29 15.66 2.29
C GLU A 25 -15.75 14.41 1.61
N SER A 26 -14.50 14.42 1.13
CA SER A 26 -13.82 13.23 0.58
C SER A 26 -13.76 12.09 1.61
N ILE A 27 -13.34 12.37 2.85
CA ILE A 27 -13.28 11.38 3.95
C ILE A 27 -14.67 10.79 4.21
N ARG A 28 -15.72 11.62 4.25
CA ARG A 28 -17.10 11.14 4.44
C ARG A 28 -17.54 10.22 3.29
N LYS A 29 -17.27 10.60 2.04
CA LYS A 29 -17.62 9.80 0.86
C LYS A 29 -16.87 8.48 0.83
N ALA A 30 -15.56 8.51 1.08
CA ALA A 30 -14.71 7.33 1.10
C ALA A 30 -15.16 6.31 2.15
N ARG A 31 -15.57 6.75 3.35
CA ARG A 31 -16.08 5.86 4.40
C ARG A 31 -17.29 5.03 3.96
N ASN A 32 -18.16 5.56 3.10
CA ASN A 32 -19.30 4.82 2.58
C ASN A 32 -18.90 3.79 1.50
N GLY A 33 -17.77 4.00 0.81
CA GLY A 33 -17.28 3.13 -0.25
C GLY A 33 -16.15 2.19 0.17
N GLN A 34 -15.60 2.37 1.38
CA GLN A 34 -14.51 1.55 1.92
C GLN A 34 -15.01 0.13 2.18
N LYS A 35 -14.20 -0.86 1.80
CA LYS A 35 -14.53 -2.28 1.91
C LYS A 35 -13.43 -2.98 2.70
N LEU A 36 -13.83 -3.72 3.73
CA LEU A 36 -13.01 -4.77 4.32
C LEU A 36 -13.35 -6.08 3.61
N ILE A 37 -12.33 -6.75 3.09
CA ILE A 37 -12.47 -7.98 2.32
C ILE A 37 -11.61 -9.04 3.01
N LEU A 38 -12.25 -9.98 3.70
CA LEU A 38 -11.54 -10.93 4.54
C LEU A 38 -10.91 -12.05 3.71
N ALA A 39 -9.83 -12.66 4.19
CA ALA A 39 -9.15 -13.78 3.59
C ALA A 39 -10.13 -14.91 3.26
N GLY A 40 -10.12 -15.38 2.01
CA GLY A 40 -11.04 -16.42 1.54
C GLY A 40 -12.45 -15.94 1.18
N GLU A 41 -12.81 -14.68 1.43
CA GLU A 41 -14.06 -14.11 0.92
C GLU A 41 -13.98 -14.05 -0.63
N PRO A 42 -15.00 -14.59 -1.33
CA PRO A 42 -15.03 -14.55 -2.78
C PRO A 42 -15.20 -13.12 -3.27
N LEU A 43 -14.43 -12.75 -4.29
CA LEU A 43 -14.59 -11.48 -4.97
C LEU A 43 -15.64 -11.59 -6.08
N PRO A 44 -16.38 -10.50 -6.39
CA PRO A 44 -17.20 -10.44 -7.59
C PRO A 44 -16.39 -10.78 -8.84
N SER A 45 -17.05 -11.36 -9.84
CA SER A 45 -16.40 -11.62 -11.13
C SER A 45 -16.05 -10.30 -11.82
N PHE A 46 -14.93 -10.31 -12.55
CA PHE A 46 -14.44 -9.18 -13.33
C PHE A 46 -13.80 -9.67 -14.63
N ASN A 47 -13.69 -8.78 -15.61
CA ASN A 47 -13.10 -9.12 -16.90
C ASN A 47 -11.57 -8.99 -16.85
N ARG A 48 -10.85 -10.12 -16.84
CA ARG A 48 -9.38 -10.18 -16.93
C ARG A 48 -8.82 -9.73 -18.29
N SER A 49 -9.68 -9.61 -19.29
CA SER A 49 -9.38 -9.13 -20.64
C SER A 49 -10.17 -7.86 -20.96
N ARG A 50 -10.13 -6.89 -20.04
CA ARG A 50 -10.83 -5.61 -20.18
C ARG A 50 -10.30 -4.76 -21.34
N TYR A 51 -9.01 -4.85 -21.62
CA TYR A 51 -8.33 -4.09 -22.67
C TYR A 51 -7.83 -4.99 -23.79
N THR A 52 -7.90 -4.49 -25.02
CA THR A 52 -7.34 -5.19 -26.20
C THR A 52 -5.82 -5.19 -26.19
N ASP A 53 -5.24 -4.04 -25.82
CA ASP A 53 -3.79 -3.89 -25.71
C ASP A 53 -3.27 -4.55 -24.43
N ARG A 54 -2.04 -5.06 -24.51
CA ARG A 54 -1.34 -5.56 -23.33
C ARG A 54 -0.98 -4.41 -22.40
N VAL A 55 -0.99 -4.68 -21.10
CA VAL A 55 -0.62 -3.75 -20.04
C VAL A 55 0.77 -3.17 -20.28
N SER A 56 0.91 -1.86 -20.12
CA SER A 56 2.21 -1.20 -20.05
C SER A 56 2.84 -1.46 -18.67
N LEU A 57 3.89 -2.27 -18.65
CA LEU A 57 4.60 -2.64 -17.43
C LEU A 57 5.85 -1.76 -17.24
N THR A 58 5.97 -1.09 -16.10
CA THR A 58 7.10 -0.18 -15.82
C THR A 58 7.66 -0.43 -14.42
N VAL A 59 8.98 -0.40 -14.29
CA VAL A 59 9.69 -0.35 -13.00
C VAL A 59 10.39 0.99 -12.90
N SER A 60 10.06 1.79 -11.87
CA SER A 60 10.61 3.13 -11.66
C SER A 60 11.23 3.27 -10.27
N LYS A 61 12.04 4.32 -10.08
CA LYS A 61 12.61 4.71 -8.78
C LYS A 61 11.71 5.68 -8.00
N LYS A 62 10.50 5.96 -8.51
CA LYS A 62 9.57 6.91 -7.92
C LYS A 62 9.04 6.40 -6.59
N ARG A 63 8.54 7.33 -5.77
CA ARG A 63 7.66 7.01 -4.64
C ARG A 63 6.26 6.66 -5.14
N THR A 64 5.45 6.05 -4.29
CA THR A 64 4.14 5.50 -4.69
C THR A 64 3.19 6.59 -5.19
N LEU A 65 3.04 7.71 -4.47
CA LEU A 65 2.12 8.76 -4.88
C LEU A 65 2.75 9.66 -5.96
N GLU A 66 4.08 9.78 -5.99
CA GLU A 66 4.80 10.39 -7.11
C GLU A 66 4.50 9.66 -8.44
N ALA A 67 4.52 8.32 -8.44
CA ALA A 67 4.13 7.53 -9.59
C ALA A 67 2.64 7.72 -9.94
N ALA A 68 1.75 7.67 -8.95
CA ALA A 68 0.32 7.85 -9.15
C ALA A 68 -0.06 9.22 -9.73
N ALA A 69 0.67 10.29 -9.36
CA ALA A 69 0.42 11.65 -9.86
C ALA A 69 0.51 11.76 -11.39
N ALA A 70 1.34 10.92 -12.03
CA ALA A 70 1.48 10.87 -13.49
C ALA A 70 0.21 10.36 -14.20
N TYR A 71 -0.69 9.71 -13.46
CA TYR A 71 -1.90 9.06 -13.98
C TYR A 71 -3.19 9.65 -13.41
N LYS A 72 -3.16 10.85 -12.82
CA LYS A 72 -4.29 11.49 -12.13
C LYS A 72 -5.57 11.72 -12.96
N ASN A 73 -5.52 11.51 -14.27
CA ASN A 73 -6.68 11.58 -15.18
C ASN A 73 -7.28 10.20 -15.49
N MET A 74 -6.86 9.16 -14.77
CA MET A 74 -7.29 7.77 -14.91
C MET A 74 -7.78 7.24 -13.55
N ARG A 75 -8.39 6.06 -13.53
CA ARG A 75 -8.66 5.31 -12.29
C ARG A 75 -7.37 4.64 -11.81
N VAL A 76 -6.85 5.08 -10.66
CA VAL A 76 -5.55 4.65 -10.14
C VAL A 76 -5.72 4.03 -8.76
N ALA A 77 -5.32 2.76 -8.61
CA ALA A 77 -5.10 2.14 -7.32
C ALA A 77 -3.61 2.15 -6.95
N VAL A 78 -3.31 2.50 -5.71
CA VAL A 78 -1.97 2.35 -5.12
C VAL A 78 -1.99 1.26 -4.03
N HIS A 79 -0.94 0.46 -3.96
CA HIS A 79 -0.78 -0.52 -2.89
C HIS A 79 -0.14 0.13 -1.66
N ASN A 80 -0.83 0.09 -0.51
CA ASN A 80 -0.29 0.43 0.80
C ASN A 80 0.38 -0.79 1.44
N PHE A 81 1.69 -0.70 1.73
CA PHE A 81 2.47 -1.76 2.37
C PHE A 81 2.21 -1.76 3.88
N ALA A 82 1.06 -2.29 4.24
CA ALA A 82 0.41 -1.99 5.51
C ALA A 82 1.07 -2.68 6.71
N SER A 83 0.99 -2.00 7.84
CA SER A 83 1.01 -2.63 9.15
C SER A 83 -0.29 -3.40 9.39
N ALA A 84 -0.19 -4.66 9.81
CA ALA A 84 -1.35 -5.49 10.17
C ALA A 84 -2.02 -5.02 11.47
N THR A 85 -1.31 -4.29 12.32
CA THR A 85 -1.71 -4.05 13.73
C THR A 85 -1.98 -2.59 14.07
N ASN A 86 -1.65 -1.65 13.18
CA ASN A 86 -1.76 -0.21 13.42
C ASN A 86 -2.10 0.50 12.11
N PRO A 87 -3.20 1.29 12.05
CA PRO A 87 -3.52 2.12 10.90
C PRO A 87 -2.42 3.16 10.68
N GLY A 88 -1.87 3.21 9.47
CA GLY A 88 -0.78 4.12 9.16
C GLY A 88 0.55 3.74 9.84
N GLY A 89 0.69 2.51 10.34
CA GLY A 89 1.90 2.01 10.99
C GLY A 89 2.41 2.93 12.10
N GLY A 90 3.63 3.44 11.95
CA GLY A 90 4.27 4.35 12.90
C GLY A 90 4.12 5.84 12.59
N VAL A 91 3.13 6.26 11.79
CA VAL A 91 3.05 7.63 11.27
C VAL A 91 2.99 8.69 12.39
N THR A 92 2.24 8.42 13.46
CA THR A 92 2.12 9.29 14.64
C THR A 92 3.43 9.45 15.43
N LYS A 93 4.40 8.56 15.18
CA LYS A 93 5.72 8.52 15.83
C LYS A 93 6.86 8.87 14.88
N GLY A 94 6.55 9.37 13.69
CA GLY A 94 7.53 9.87 12.73
C GLY A 94 8.30 8.78 11.96
N SER A 95 7.77 7.56 11.88
CA SER A 95 8.34 6.49 11.03
C SER A 95 8.30 6.85 9.54
N THR A 96 9.15 6.20 8.75
CA THR A 96 9.44 6.61 7.36
C THR A 96 9.24 5.50 6.33
N ALA A 97 8.54 4.41 6.66
CA ALA A 97 8.22 3.42 5.65
C ALA A 97 7.14 3.96 4.70
N GLN A 98 6.76 3.14 3.73
CA GLN A 98 5.89 3.56 2.63
C GLN A 98 4.50 3.96 3.13
N GLU A 99 3.89 3.15 4.01
CA GLU A 99 2.58 3.45 4.60
C GLU A 99 2.58 4.82 5.29
N GLU A 100 3.59 5.13 6.12
CA GLU A 100 3.64 6.43 6.79
C GLU A 100 3.82 7.59 5.80
N CYS A 101 4.48 7.37 4.66
CA CYS A 101 4.55 8.37 3.60
C CYS A 101 3.16 8.61 2.98
N LEU A 102 2.41 7.54 2.66
CA LEU A 102 1.05 7.66 2.15
C LEU A 102 0.15 8.45 3.12
N CYS A 103 0.22 8.10 4.41
CA CYS A 103 -0.57 8.76 5.46
C CYS A 103 -0.13 10.22 5.72
N ARG A 104 1.13 10.58 5.50
CA ARG A 104 1.56 11.99 5.58
C ARG A 104 1.07 12.81 4.41
N CYS A 105 0.97 12.23 3.22
CA CYS A 105 0.70 12.97 1.99
C CYS A 105 -0.78 13.04 1.59
N SER A 106 -1.64 12.26 2.24
CA SER A 106 -3.03 12.09 1.84
C SER A 106 -3.99 11.97 3.03
N ALA A 107 -5.30 11.88 2.74
CA ALA A 107 -6.34 11.65 3.75
C ALA A 107 -6.43 10.21 4.27
N LEU A 108 -5.55 9.30 3.82
CA LEU A 108 -5.64 7.86 4.08
C LEU A 108 -5.75 7.50 5.57
N TYR A 109 -5.00 8.17 6.44
CA TYR A 109 -4.99 7.84 7.87
C TYR A 109 -6.39 7.97 8.51
N GLU A 110 -7.13 9.04 8.20
CA GLU A 110 -8.47 9.30 8.72
C GLU A 110 -9.52 8.29 8.21
N MET A 111 -9.21 7.60 7.11
CA MET A 111 -10.02 6.55 6.52
C MET A 111 -9.64 5.17 7.05
N LEU A 112 -8.38 4.93 7.43
CA LEU A 112 -7.94 3.68 8.04
C LEU A 112 -8.21 3.64 9.55
N ASN A 113 -8.09 4.77 10.25
CA ASN A 113 -8.24 4.85 11.71
C ASN A 113 -9.72 4.99 12.12
N THR A 114 -10.54 4.05 11.69
CA THR A 114 -11.98 3.99 11.97
C THR A 114 -12.31 2.78 12.84
N LYS A 115 -13.41 2.84 13.60
CA LYS A 115 -13.80 1.74 14.49
C LYS A 115 -14.01 0.45 13.71
N GLU A 116 -14.58 0.54 12.53
CA GLU A 116 -14.89 -0.57 11.64
C GLU A 116 -13.60 -1.30 11.18
N MET A 117 -12.57 -0.54 10.77
CA MET A 117 -11.29 -1.14 10.37
C MET A 117 -10.51 -1.67 11.57
N TRP A 118 -10.63 -1.04 12.74
CA TRP A 118 -10.11 -1.58 13.99
C TRP A 118 -10.73 -2.93 14.32
N ASP A 119 -12.06 -3.03 14.31
CA ASP A 119 -12.76 -4.25 14.70
C ASP A 119 -12.57 -5.39 13.70
N GLY A 120 -12.53 -5.07 12.39
CA GLY A 120 -12.48 -6.08 11.34
C GLY A 120 -11.08 -6.44 10.83
N PHE A 121 -10.11 -5.52 10.87
CA PHE A 121 -8.76 -5.76 10.36
C PHE A 121 -7.72 -5.74 11.50
N TYR A 122 -7.55 -4.61 12.20
CA TYR A 122 -6.40 -4.45 13.10
C TYR A 122 -6.50 -5.28 14.40
N ASN A 123 -7.66 -5.33 15.06
CA ASN A 123 -7.85 -6.08 16.30
C ASN A 123 -7.74 -7.60 16.08
N PRO A 124 -8.34 -8.20 15.03
CA PRO A 124 -8.15 -9.62 14.72
C PRO A 124 -6.67 -9.98 14.49
N HIS A 125 -5.91 -9.16 13.75
CA HIS A 125 -4.47 -9.38 13.55
C HIS A 125 -3.69 -9.27 14.86
N ARG A 126 -3.99 -8.27 15.71
CA ARG A 126 -3.38 -8.15 17.06
C ARG A 126 -3.68 -9.34 17.95
N ALA A 127 -4.91 -9.85 17.89
CA ALA A 127 -5.34 -10.99 18.69
C ALA A 127 -4.67 -12.29 18.22
N ALA A 128 -4.52 -12.47 16.90
CA ALA A 128 -3.81 -13.60 16.31
C ALA A 128 -2.32 -13.58 16.69
N SER A 129 -1.71 -12.38 16.79
CA SER A 129 -0.29 -12.21 17.11
C SER A 129 0.61 -13.06 16.21
N ASP A 130 0.19 -13.18 14.94
CA ASP A 130 0.88 -13.95 13.90
C ASP A 130 1.60 -13.00 12.94
N PRO A 131 2.95 -12.98 12.94
CA PRO A 131 3.72 -12.13 12.05
C PRO A 131 3.61 -12.52 10.56
N VAL A 132 3.05 -13.69 10.23
CA VAL A 132 2.79 -14.04 8.83
C VAL A 132 1.64 -13.20 8.28
N HIS A 133 0.64 -12.90 9.12
CA HIS A 133 -0.63 -12.26 8.76
C HIS A 133 -1.41 -13.06 7.72
N ASN A 134 -2.47 -12.51 7.15
CA ASN A 134 -3.28 -13.16 6.12
C ASN A 134 -3.44 -12.28 4.86
N ASP A 135 -4.34 -12.67 3.97
CA ASP A 135 -4.71 -11.94 2.75
C ASP A 135 -5.97 -11.07 2.92
N ASP A 136 -6.24 -10.55 4.12
CA ASP A 136 -7.24 -9.51 4.33
C ASP A 136 -6.84 -8.23 3.56
N ILE A 137 -7.84 -7.54 3.01
CA ILE A 137 -7.65 -6.28 2.29
C ILE A 137 -8.61 -5.22 2.83
N ILE A 138 -8.10 -4.01 3.02
CA ILE A 138 -8.93 -2.79 3.09
C ILE A 138 -8.81 -2.07 1.75
N TYR A 139 -9.90 -2.00 0.99
CA TYR A 139 -10.01 -1.14 -0.20
C TYR A 139 -10.62 0.20 0.21
N THR A 140 -9.89 1.29 -0.01
CA THR A 140 -10.30 2.65 0.36
C THR A 140 -10.38 3.52 -0.90
N PRO A 141 -11.58 3.86 -1.40
CA PRO A 141 -11.72 4.66 -2.61
C PRO A 141 -11.59 6.17 -2.34
N GLY A 142 -11.21 6.95 -3.35
CA GLY A 142 -11.28 8.41 -3.37
C GLY A 142 -10.36 9.10 -2.37
N VAL A 143 -9.19 8.51 -2.10
CA VAL A 143 -8.20 9.08 -1.17
C VAL A 143 -7.55 10.30 -1.81
N VAL A 144 -7.86 11.49 -1.27
CA VAL A 144 -7.27 12.74 -1.76
C VAL A 144 -5.82 12.85 -1.31
N VAL A 145 -4.93 13.01 -2.28
CA VAL A 145 -3.52 13.35 -2.10
C VAL A 145 -3.37 14.86 -2.23
N PHE A 146 -2.87 15.50 -1.17
CA PHE A 146 -2.80 16.95 -1.06
C PHE A 146 -1.43 17.49 -0.65
N LYS A 147 -0.45 16.61 -0.44
CA LYS A 147 0.96 16.99 -0.31
C LYS A 147 1.83 16.26 -1.33
N THR A 148 2.96 16.87 -1.66
CA THR A 148 3.98 16.25 -2.52
C THR A 148 4.56 14.99 -1.88
N ASP A 149 4.74 13.91 -2.62
CA ASP A 149 5.40 12.70 -2.13
C ASP A 149 6.91 12.79 -2.27
N THR A 150 7.54 13.47 -1.32
CA THR A 150 9.00 13.67 -1.27
C THR A 150 9.53 13.27 0.11
N SER A 151 10.84 13.42 0.32
CA SER A 151 11.41 13.27 1.67
C SER A 151 10.90 14.33 2.65
N ALA A 152 10.38 15.46 2.16
CA ALA A 152 9.83 16.57 2.93
C ALA A 152 8.51 17.05 2.32
N PRO A 153 7.39 16.33 2.56
CA PRO A 153 6.11 16.65 1.95
C PRO A 153 5.63 18.07 2.27
N VAL A 154 5.27 18.82 1.23
CA VAL A 154 4.65 20.14 1.34
C VAL A 154 3.23 20.11 0.77
N THR A 155 2.34 20.88 1.36
CA THR A 155 0.96 21.04 0.86
C THR A 155 0.99 21.64 -0.54
N MET A 156 0.29 20.99 -1.46
CA MET A 156 0.11 21.46 -2.83
C MET A 156 -1.08 22.43 -2.90
N PRO A 157 -1.14 23.31 -3.92
CA PRO A 157 -2.35 24.07 -4.24
C PRO A 157 -3.55 23.14 -4.46
N GLU A 158 -4.75 23.54 -4.06
CA GLU A 158 -5.96 22.69 -4.20
C GLU A 158 -6.25 22.26 -5.65
N SER A 159 -5.84 23.06 -6.63
CA SER A 159 -5.94 22.76 -8.06
C SER A 159 -5.04 21.60 -8.51
N GLU A 160 -4.04 21.24 -7.71
CA GLU A 160 -3.09 20.16 -7.99
C GLU A 160 -3.42 18.88 -7.23
N TRP A 161 -4.37 18.92 -6.29
CA TRP A 161 -4.82 17.73 -5.57
C TRP A 161 -5.42 16.71 -6.54
N TYR A 162 -5.17 15.44 -6.26
CA TYR A 162 -5.67 14.32 -7.05
C TYR A 162 -6.15 13.20 -6.13
N GLU A 163 -6.93 12.28 -6.69
CA GLU A 163 -7.49 11.14 -5.98
C GLU A 163 -6.83 9.86 -6.45
N VAL A 164 -6.64 8.94 -5.51
CA VAL A 164 -6.25 7.56 -5.76
C VAL A 164 -7.11 6.64 -4.92
N ASP A 165 -7.34 5.44 -5.40
CA ASP A 165 -7.89 4.36 -4.58
C ASP A 165 -6.71 3.64 -3.91
N VAL A 166 -6.89 3.17 -2.67
CA VAL A 166 -5.80 2.56 -1.89
C VAL A 166 -6.18 1.14 -1.51
N ILE A 167 -5.35 0.17 -1.90
CA ILE A 167 -5.45 -1.23 -1.48
C ILE A 167 -4.45 -1.45 -0.36
N THR A 168 -4.94 -1.71 0.84
CA THR A 168 -4.14 -1.95 2.06
C THR A 168 -4.07 -3.44 2.33
N CYS A 169 -2.86 -4.00 2.34
CA CYS A 169 -2.59 -5.40 2.66
C CYS A 169 -1.24 -5.47 3.39
N ALA A 170 -1.10 -6.37 4.38
CA ALA A 170 0.14 -6.52 5.12
C ALA A 170 1.01 -7.62 4.51
N ALA A 171 2.31 -7.41 4.40
CA ALA A 171 3.28 -8.45 4.01
C ALA A 171 3.73 -9.22 5.26
N PRO A 172 4.25 -10.45 5.16
CA PRO A 172 4.79 -11.17 6.32
C PRO A 172 5.90 -10.36 6.99
N ASN A 173 5.87 -10.21 8.32
CA ASN A 173 6.91 -9.58 9.11
C ASN A 173 8.00 -10.58 9.50
N LEU A 174 9.13 -10.55 8.77
CA LEU A 174 10.25 -11.50 8.95
C LEU A 174 11.36 -10.97 9.87
N ARG A 175 11.11 -9.87 10.58
CA ARG A 175 12.05 -9.31 11.57
C ARG A 175 12.33 -10.32 12.68
N ASP A 176 13.54 -10.24 13.24
CA ASP A 176 13.90 -11.04 14.41
C ASP A 176 12.95 -10.81 15.60
N ASN A 177 12.58 -9.54 15.81
CA ASN A 177 11.56 -9.09 16.77
C ASN A 177 10.43 -8.41 16.00
N PRO A 178 9.33 -9.12 15.71
CA PRO A 178 8.18 -8.57 14.99
C PRO A 178 7.50 -7.44 15.77
N SER A 179 7.12 -7.71 17.03
CA SER A 179 6.54 -6.71 17.91
C SER A 179 7.52 -5.59 18.26
N ASN A 180 7.12 -4.34 18.02
CA ASN A 180 7.90 -3.15 18.32
C ASN A 180 6.97 -1.94 18.57
N PRO A 181 7.48 -0.76 18.99
CA PRO A 181 6.63 0.39 19.25
C PRO A 181 5.74 0.84 18.09
N TYR A 182 6.02 0.43 16.85
CA TYR A 182 5.28 0.80 15.64
C TYR A 182 4.40 -0.33 15.09
N ASN A 183 4.63 -1.58 15.52
CA ASN A 183 3.83 -2.77 15.18
C ASN A 183 3.63 -3.58 16.46
N GLN A 184 2.69 -3.17 17.29
CA GLN A 184 2.44 -3.81 18.59
C GLN A 184 1.57 -5.05 18.43
N ASN A 185 1.87 -6.11 19.20
CA ASN A 185 1.15 -7.39 19.18
C ASN A 185 1.23 -8.09 17.82
N ASP A 186 2.38 -7.96 17.16
CA ASP A 186 2.65 -8.53 15.84
C ASP A 186 3.41 -9.87 15.94
N GLY A 187 3.23 -10.58 17.06
CA GLY A 187 4.00 -11.77 17.43
C GLY A 187 5.29 -11.49 18.20
N MET A 188 5.78 -12.53 18.88
CA MET A 188 6.88 -12.46 19.85
C MET A 188 8.20 -13.10 19.36
N ARG A 189 8.17 -13.80 18.23
CA ARG A 189 9.33 -14.53 17.70
C ARG A 189 9.39 -14.41 16.18
N LYS A 190 10.61 -14.41 15.65
CA LYS A 190 10.86 -14.49 14.21
C LYS A 190 10.13 -15.68 13.58
N VAL A 191 9.43 -15.42 12.48
CA VAL A 191 8.88 -16.47 11.62
C VAL A 191 10.01 -17.18 10.88
N LYS A 192 10.00 -18.51 10.89
CA LYS A 192 10.83 -19.32 9.99
C LYS A 192 9.97 -19.74 8.81
N ILE A 193 10.25 -19.16 7.65
CA ILE A 193 9.56 -19.46 6.39
C ILE A 193 10.61 -19.69 5.32
N SER A 194 10.41 -20.71 4.49
CA SER A 194 11.26 -20.97 3.33
C SER A 194 10.98 -19.96 2.20
N ASP A 195 11.90 -19.84 1.25
CA ASP A 195 11.71 -18.94 0.11
C ASP A 195 10.53 -19.40 -0.78
N ASN A 196 10.22 -20.71 -0.82
CA ASN A 196 9.08 -21.24 -1.57
C ASN A 196 7.74 -20.92 -0.89
N GLU A 197 7.63 -21.12 0.43
CA GLU A 197 6.41 -20.74 1.16
C GLU A 197 6.20 -19.22 1.10
N LEU A 198 7.28 -18.44 1.19
CA LEU A 198 7.21 -16.99 1.07
C LEU A 198 6.75 -16.56 -0.33
N LEU A 199 7.24 -17.25 -1.38
CA LEU A 199 6.80 -17.04 -2.76
C LEU A 199 5.29 -17.26 -2.87
N GLU A 200 4.77 -18.40 -2.40
CA GLU A 200 3.34 -18.73 -2.45
C GLU A 200 2.47 -17.69 -1.74
N ILE A 201 2.90 -17.21 -0.56
CA ILE A 201 2.18 -16.15 0.17
C ILE A 201 2.12 -14.86 -0.65
N HIS A 202 3.25 -14.41 -1.20
CA HIS A 202 3.29 -13.18 -2.00
C HIS A 202 2.49 -13.31 -3.29
N GLU A 203 2.52 -14.46 -3.94
CA GLU A 203 1.69 -14.69 -5.12
C GLU A 203 0.20 -14.66 -4.78
N LYS A 204 -0.21 -15.32 -3.68
CA LYS A 204 -1.61 -15.33 -3.21
C LYS A 204 -2.08 -13.89 -2.92
N ARG A 205 -1.30 -13.12 -2.16
CA ARG A 205 -1.65 -11.75 -1.79
C ARG A 205 -1.68 -10.83 -3.01
N LEU A 206 -0.70 -10.95 -3.91
CA LEU A 206 -0.68 -10.11 -5.11
C LEU A 206 -1.84 -10.42 -6.05
N ARG A 207 -2.20 -11.69 -6.27
CA ARG A 207 -3.41 -12.05 -7.03
C ARG A 207 -4.63 -11.38 -6.43
N ARG A 208 -4.79 -11.45 -5.10
CA ARG A 208 -5.92 -10.83 -4.41
C ARG A 208 -5.93 -9.30 -4.54
N ILE A 209 -4.78 -8.65 -4.43
CA ILE A 209 -4.64 -7.19 -4.66
C ILE A 209 -5.05 -6.81 -6.08
N LEU A 210 -4.57 -7.56 -7.09
CA LEU A 210 -4.91 -7.30 -8.49
C LEU A 210 -6.36 -7.63 -8.82
N ASP A 211 -6.92 -8.69 -8.23
CA ASP A 211 -8.35 -8.98 -8.33
C ASP A 211 -9.18 -7.82 -7.76
N VAL A 212 -8.78 -7.28 -6.60
CA VAL A 212 -9.43 -6.11 -5.99
C VAL A 212 -9.36 -4.88 -6.88
N ALA A 213 -8.20 -4.58 -7.45
CA ALA A 213 -8.06 -3.48 -8.39
C ALA A 213 -8.94 -3.70 -9.64
N ALA A 214 -8.93 -4.90 -10.21
CA ALA A 214 -9.65 -5.18 -11.45
C ALA A 214 -11.17 -5.11 -11.27
N TYR A 215 -11.75 -5.64 -10.19
CA TYR A 215 -13.20 -5.57 -9.98
C TYR A 215 -13.68 -4.16 -9.61
N ASN A 216 -12.82 -3.30 -9.05
CA ASN A 216 -13.15 -1.88 -8.87
C ASN A 216 -12.80 -1.03 -10.10
N ASP A 217 -12.62 -1.64 -11.27
CA ASP A 217 -12.42 -0.96 -12.54
C ASP A 217 -11.20 -0.03 -12.59
N GLU A 218 -10.14 -0.34 -11.84
CA GLU A 218 -8.89 0.40 -11.91
C GLU A 218 -8.26 0.27 -13.30
N GLU A 219 -7.74 1.38 -13.83
CA GLU A 219 -7.01 1.39 -15.10
C GLU A 219 -5.50 1.24 -14.86
N VAL A 220 -5.02 1.77 -13.73
CA VAL A 220 -3.62 1.81 -13.34
C VAL A 220 -3.45 1.22 -11.94
N VAL A 221 -2.45 0.35 -11.78
CA VAL A 221 -2.06 -0.15 -10.46
C VAL A 221 -0.60 0.22 -10.18
N VAL A 222 -0.38 0.95 -9.09
CA VAL A 222 0.95 1.27 -8.59
C VAL A 222 1.32 0.30 -7.47
N LEU A 223 2.29 -0.55 -7.76
CA LEU A 223 2.86 -1.56 -6.87
C LEU A 223 4.27 -1.14 -6.43
N GLY A 224 4.99 -2.05 -5.77
CA GLY A 224 6.40 -1.86 -5.44
C GLY A 224 6.95 -3.02 -4.62
N ALA A 225 8.02 -2.76 -3.86
CA ALA A 225 8.75 -3.78 -3.10
C ALA A 225 8.06 -4.17 -1.78
N PHE A 226 6.91 -4.83 -1.90
CA PHE A 226 6.02 -5.21 -0.79
C PHE A 226 6.76 -5.99 0.30
N GLY A 227 6.79 -5.45 1.53
CA GLY A 227 7.48 -6.07 2.67
C GLY A 227 9.02 -6.09 2.62
N CYS A 228 9.65 -5.60 1.55
CA CYS A 228 11.12 -5.66 1.35
C CYS A 228 11.90 -4.57 2.10
N GLY A 229 11.22 -3.82 2.98
CA GLY A 229 11.81 -2.79 3.82
C GLY A 229 11.78 -3.21 5.28
N ALA A 230 10.94 -2.55 6.08
CA ALA A 230 10.83 -2.79 7.51
C ALA A 230 10.56 -4.26 7.88
N PHE A 231 9.82 -5.00 7.05
CA PHE A 231 9.45 -6.39 7.27
C PHE A 231 10.45 -7.42 6.73
N GLN A 232 11.56 -6.99 6.14
CA GLN A 232 12.70 -7.84 5.77
C GLN A 232 12.38 -9.01 4.82
N ASN A 233 11.38 -8.86 3.96
CA ASN A 233 11.13 -9.83 2.88
C ASN A 233 12.27 -9.74 1.84
N LYS A 234 12.67 -10.88 1.29
CA LYS A 234 13.71 -10.92 0.25
C LYS A 234 13.14 -10.34 -1.06
N PRO A 235 13.75 -9.28 -1.63
CA PRO A 235 13.23 -8.67 -2.86
C PRO A 235 13.23 -9.66 -4.04
N GLU A 236 14.13 -10.66 -4.06
CA GLU A 236 14.18 -11.68 -5.10
C GLU A 236 12.91 -12.54 -5.11
N VAL A 237 12.40 -12.91 -3.93
CA VAL A 237 11.19 -13.71 -3.78
C VAL A 237 9.96 -12.88 -4.16
N VAL A 238 9.87 -11.65 -3.66
CA VAL A 238 8.73 -10.76 -3.92
C VAL A 238 8.65 -10.38 -5.41
N ALA A 239 9.79 -10.05 -6.03
CA ALA A 239 9.83 -9.75 -7.46
C ALA A 239 9.50 -10.99 -8.32
N ARG A 240 9.92 -12.18 -7.89
CA ARG A 240 9.55 -13.44 -8.56
C ARG A 240 8.05 -13.70 -8.48
N ALA A 241 7.45 -13.55 -7.29
CA ALA A 241 6.00 -13.67 -7.11
C ALA A 241 5.26 -12.70 -8.04
N ALA A 242 5.73 -11.45 -8.13
CA ALA A 242 5.17 -10.46 -9.03
C ALA A 242 5.26 -10.89 -10.50
N ALA A 243 6.43 -11.32 -10.98
CA ALA A 243 6.57 -11.82 -12.34
C ALA A 243 5.65 -13.01 -12.66
N ASN A 244 5.48 -13.93 -11.71
CA ASN A 244 4.61 -15.10 -11.89
C ASN A 244 3.13 -14.69 -11.99
N VAL A 245 2.69 -13.73 -11.19
CA VAL A 245 1.29 -13.32 -11.13
C VAL A 245 0.88 -12.38 -12.26
N ILE A 246 1.73 -11.44 -12.68
CA ILE A 246 1.38 -10.42 -13.71
C ILE A 246 0.93 -11.06 -15.03
N GLY A 247 1.43 -12.26 -15.35
CA GLY A 247 1.02 -13.02 -16.54
C GLY A 247 -0.49 -13.26 -16.63
N ASP A 248 -1.19 -13.33 -15.49
CA ASP A 248 -2.64 -13.56 -15.43
C ASP A 248 -3.48 -12.27 -15.62
N TYR A 249 -2.83 -11.11 -15.73
CA TYR A 249 -3.47 -9.77 -15.76
C TYR A 249 -3.01 -8.91 -16.94
N LEU A 250 -2.41 -9.52 -17.96
CA LEU A 250 -1.82 -8.83 -19.11
C LEU A 250 -2.79 -7.93 -19.88
N ASN A 251 -4.10 -8.15 -19.76
CA ASN A 251 -5.15 -7.36 -20.43
C ASN A 251 -6.17 -6.79 -19.42
N ALA A 252 -5.88 -6.87 -18.13
CA ALA A 252 -6.79 -6.42 -17.07
C ALA A 252 -6.62 -4.92 -16.76
N PHE A 253 -5.43 -4.37 -17.01
CA PHE A 253 -5.05 -2.99 -16.72
C PHE A 253 -4.41 -2.33 -17.93
N ARG A 254 -4.47 -0.99 -17.99
CA ARG A 254 -3.71 -0.22 -18.98
C ARG A 254 -2.24 -0.12 -18.55
N ILE A 255 -1.99 0.05 -17.26
CA ILE A 255 -0.65 0.29 -16.71
C ILE A 255 -0.48 -0.43 -15.38
N ILE A 256 0.65 -1.11 -15.22
CA ILE A 256 1.16 -1.53 -13.91
C ILE A 256 2.54 -0.90 -13.72
N GLU A 257 2.68 -0.03 -12.72
CA GLU A 257 3.96 0.57 -12.37
C GLU A 257 4.45 0.03 -11.02
N PHE A 258 5.60 -0.64 -11.03
CA PHE A 258 6.36 -0.96 -9.82
C PHE A 258 7.20 0.26 -9.43
N ALA A 259 6.64 1.10 -8.55
CA ALA A 259 7.32 2.24 -7.97
C ALA A 259 8.21 1.79 -6.80
N VAL A 260 9.48 1.48 -7.10
CA VAL A 260 10.43 0.93 -6.13
C VAL A 260 11.40 2.00 -5.68
N TYR A 261 10.89 2.92 -4.85
CA TYR A 261 11.73 3.93 -4.22
C TYR A 261 12.81 3.29 -3.35
N CYS A 262 14.04 3.72 -3.57
CA CYS A 262 15.23 3.29 -2.85
C CYS A 262 15.94 4.52 -2.31
N SER A 263 16.62 4.38 -1.17
CA SER A 263 17.54 5.44 -0.76
C SER A 263 18.69 5.53 -1.78
N PRO A 264 19.29 6.70 -2.01
CA PRO A 264 20.42 6.83 -2.94
C PRO A 264 21.62 5.92 -2.62
N ARG A 265 21.67 5.37 -1.40
CA ARG A 265 22.76 4.52 -0.90
C ARG A 265 22.48 3.03 -1.02
N ASP A 266 21.24 2.63 -1.34
CA ASP A 266 20.84 1.23 -1.38
C ASP A 266 19.77 1.02 -2.45
N LEU A 267 20.20 0.62 -3.64
CA LEU A 267 19.35 0.37 -4.80
C LEU A 267 18.89 -1.09 -4.93
N ARG A 268 19.20 -1.96 -3.96
CA ARG A 268 19.01 -3.42 -4.08
C ARG A 268 17.60 -3.80 -4.50
N ASN A 269 16.58 -3.22 -3.85
CA ASN A 269 15.18 -3.52 -4.18
C ASN A 269 14.86 -3.10 -5.63
N TYR A 270 15.27 -1.90 -6.04
CA TYR A 270 15.05 -1.43 -7.40
C TYR A 270 15.76 -2.31 -8.44
N ASP A 271 17.04 -2.63 -8.23
CA ASP A 271 17.84 -3.41 -9.17
C ASP A 271 17.27 -4.83 -9.36
N VAL A 272 16.81 -5.45 -8.26
CA VAL A 272 16.15 -6.76 -8.30
C VAL A 272 14.85 -6.69 -9.09
N PHE A 273 13.96 -5.75 -8.78
CA PHE A 273 12.68 -5.60 -9.49
C PHE A 273 12.92 -5.27 -10.97
N LYS A 274 13.86 -4.38 -11.29
CA LYS A 274 14.18 -3.98 -12.66
C LYS A 274 14.72 -5.14 -13.50
N ARG A 275 15.44 -6.08 -12.88
CA ARG A 275 15.95 -7.29 -13.54
C ARG A 275 14.87 -8.35 -13.76
N VAL A 276 13.93 -8.49 -12.82
CA VAL A 276 12.94 -9.59 -12.83
C VAL A 276 11.69 -9.22 -13.63
N ILE A 277 11.22 -7.99 -13.52
CA ILE A 277 9.98 -7.51 -14.16
C ILE A 277 10.32 -6.96 -15.56
N HIS A 278 9.80 -7.62 -16.60
CA HIS A 278 9.97 -7.28 -18.02
C HIS A 278 8.71 -7.59 -18.82
#